data_AF-A0A956I2Q7-F1
#
_entry.id   AF-A0A956I2Q7-F1
#
_cell.length_a   1.000
_cell.length_b   1.000
_cell.length_c   1.000
_cell.angle_alpha   90.00
_cell.angle_beta   90.00
_cell.angle_gamma   90.00
#
_symmetry.space_group_name_H-M   'P 1'
#
loop_
_entity.id
_entity.type
_entity.pdbx_description
1 polymer ?
#
loop_
_entity_poly.entity_id
_entity_poly.type
_entity_poly.pdbx_seq_one_letter_code
_entity_poly.pdbx_strand_id
1 'polypeptide(L)'
;MGRRACFAFLSFVLMSGCAWYGDAHVALYGPYGSLDDSALVERVAQRLRERGYVVEEQTSDGRVVVLSRYHDNRRRQGRFVFQCYRGGWVQLRVEGPLVNERHDRYDTVHNGLRDEYVALATGFSLDEPRR
;
A
#
# COMPACT_ATOMS: atom_id res chain seq x y z
N MET A 1 -17.73 26.32 -47.24
CA MET A 1 -16.34 26.77 -46.99
C MET A 1 -16.33 27.68 -45.77
N GLY A 2 -15.49 27.41 -44.77
CA GLY A 2 -15.34 28.25 -43.58
C GLY A 2 -14.82 27.50 -42.35
N ARG A 3 -13.55 27.09 -42.36
CA ARG A 3 -12.82 26.64 -41.17
C ARG A 3 -12.51 27.85 -40.28
N ARG A 4 -12.82 27.79 -38.98
CA ARG A 4 -12.07 28.49 -37.93
C ARG A 4 -12.01 27.62 -36.66
N ALA A 5 -10.78 27.37 -36.24
CA ALA A 5 -10.42 26.75 -34.97
C ALA A 5 -10.41 27.80 -33.84
N CYS A 6 -10.78 27.41 -32.63
CA CYS A 6 -10.38 27.98 -31.33
C CYS A 6 -10.59 26.86 -30.30
N PHE A 7 -9.53 26.21 -29.84
CA PHE A 7 -8.78 26.50 -28.62
C PHE A 7 -9.51 26.11 -27.32
N ALA A 8 -8.78 25.33 -26.54
CA ALA A 8 -9.14 24.68 -25.29
C ALA A 8 -9.71 25.61 -24.20
N PHE A 9 -10.69 25.09 -23.46
CA PHE A 9 -10.98 25.43 -22.06
C PHE A 9 -11.47 24.13 -21.40
N LEU A 10 -10.60 23.41 -20.68
CA LEU A 10 -10.26 23.60 -19.27
C LEU A 10 -11.46 23.37 -18.34
N SER A 11 -11.34 22.29 -17.57
CA SER A 11 -11.95 22.07 -16.26
C SER A 11 -13.45 21.81 -16.20
N PHE A 12 -13.83 20.58 -15.86
CA PHE A 12 -14.62 20.42 -14.65
C PHE A 12 -14.13 19.17 -13.91
N VAL A 13 -13.53 19.44 -12.76
CA VAL A 13 -13.20 18.52 -11.67
C VAL A 13 -14.42 17.63 -11.45
N LEU A 14 -14.33 16.35 -11.82
CA LEU A 14 -15.25 15.37 -11.27
C LEU A 14 -14.95 15.34 -9.77
N MET A 15 -15.86 15.96 -9.02
CA MET A 15 -16.07 15.65 -7.63
C MET A 15 -16.26 14.14 -7.54
N SER A 16 -15.18 13.42 -7.33
CA SER A 16 -15.22 12.14 -6.65
C SER A 16 -15.71 12.48 -5.25
N GLY A 17 -17.03 12.51 -5.09
CA GLY A 17 -17.63 12.32 -3.79
C GLY A 17 -16.94 11.10 -3.22
N CYS A 18 -16.12 11.33 -2.19
CA CYS A 18 -15.50 10.27 -1.42
C CYS A 18 -16.64 9.52 -0.75
N ALA A 19 -17.23 8.60 -1.51
CA ALA A 19 -18.06 7.53 -1.02
C ALA A 19 -17.14 6.76 -0.09
N TRP A 20 -17.26 7.09 1.20
CA TRP A 20 -16.59 6.48 2.32
C TRP A 20 -17.21 5.08 2.49
N TYR A 21 -16.89 4.19 1.55
CA TYR A 21 -17.34 2.81 1.50
C TYR A 21 -16.21 1.92 2.04
N GLY A 22 -16.31 1.60 3.32
CA GLY A 22 -16.25 0.22 3.82
C GLY A 22 -14.96 -0.60 3.81
N ASP A 23 -13.98 -0.42 2.93
CA ASP A 23 -13.02 -1.50 2.65
C ASP A 23 -11.54 -1.10 2.72
N ALA A 24 -10.80 -1.83 3.57
CA ALA A 24 -9.35 -1.87 3.76
C ALA A 24 -8.65 -0.52 4.04
N HIS A 25 -8.04 -0.40 5.21
CA HIS A 25 -7.05 0.65 5.45
C HIS A 25 -5.92 0.47 4.42
N VAL A 26 -5.83 1.41 3.49
CA VAL A 26 -4.83 1.44 2.43
C VAL A 26 -3.92 2.63 2.69
N ALA A 27 -2.62 2.37 2.82
CA ALA A 27 -1.61 3.43 2.85
C ALA A 27 -0.90 3.53 1.49
N LEU A 28 -0.61 4.74 1.03
CA LEU A 28 0.03 5.02 -0.25
C LEU A 28 1.29 5.85 -0.03
N TYR A 29 2.36 5.49 -0.73
CA TYR A 29 3.67 6.15 -0.67
C TYR A 29 4.17 6.50 -2.08
N GLY A 30 4.96 7.57 -2.17
CA GLY A 30 5.55 8.04 -3.42
C GLY A 30 4.93 9.33 -3.94
N PRO A 31 5.16 9.67 -5.22
CA PRO A 31 5.81 8.85 -6.25
C PRO A 31 7.34 8.82 -6.13
N TYR A 32 7.93 7.62 -6.28
CA TYR A 32 9.37 7.38 -6.36
C TYR A 32 9.85 7.34 -7.83
N GLY A 33 9.58 8.43 -8.56
CA GLY A 33 9.73 8.48 -10.03
C GLY A 33 11.15 8.35 -10.59
N SER A 34 12.18 8.28 -9.72
CA SER A 34 13.58 8.06 -10.12
C SER A 34 13.96 6.58 -10.21
N LEU A 35 13.13 5.66 -9.72
CA LEU A 35 13.38 4.22 -9.74
C LEU A 35 12.58 3.58 -10.88
N ASP A 36 13.19 2.62 -11.59
CA ASP A 36 12.44 1.72 -12.45
C ASP A 36 11.58 0.74 -11.62
N ASP A 37 10.57 0.12 -12.25
CA ASP A 37 9.60 -0.74 -11.55
C ASP A 37 10.30 -1.88 -10.79
N SER A 38 11.34 -2.51 -11.37
CA SER A 38 12.09 -3.60 -10.73
C SER A 38 12.92 -3.12 -9.54
N ALA A 39 13.61 -1.99 -9.68
CA ALA A 39 14.42 -1.38 -8.65
C ALA A 39 13.54 -0.88 -7.49
N LEU A 40 12.32 -0.42 -7.78
CA LEU A 40 11.35 -0.05 -6.76
C LEU A 40 10.93 -1.25 -5.92
N VAL A 41 10.60 -2.38 -6.56
CA VAL A 41 10.24 -3.63 -5.86
C VAL A 41 11.39 -4.12 -4.99
N GLU A 42 12.60 -4.16 -5.55
CA GLU A 42 13.79 -4.59 -4.82
C GLU A 42 14.08 -3.66 -3.63
N ARG A 43 13.95 -2.34 -3.82
CA ARG A 43 14.15 -1.36 -2.76
C ARG A 43 13.12 -1.49 -1.64
N VAL A 44 11.84 -1.69 -1.98
CA VAL A 44 10.77 -1.95 -1.01
C VAL A 44 11.09 -3.22 -0.21
N ALA A 45 11.43 -4.32 -0.89
CA ALA A 45 11.76 -5.59 -0.25
C ALA A 45 12.99 -5.46 0.66
N GLN A 46 14.06 -4.80 0.20
CA GLN A 46 15.25 -4.54 0.99
C GLN A 46 14.90 -3.72 2.24
N ARG A 47 14.13 -2.64 2.09
CA ARG A 47 13.75 -1.77 3.21
C ARG A 47 12.93 -2.50 4.28
N LEU A 48 12.06 -3.40 3.87
CA LEU A 48 11.29 -4.24 4.78
C LEU A 48 12.20 -5.22 5.54
N ARG A 49 13.18 -5.84 4.86
CA ARG A 49 14.18 -6.70 5.51
C ARG A 49 15.03 -5.93 6.53
N GLU A 50 15.46 -4.71 6.21
CA GLU A 50 16.21 -3.83 7.12
C GLU A 50 15.40 -3.47 8.38
N ARG A 51 14.07 -3.38 8.26
CA ARG A 51 13.16 -3.17 9.39
C ARG A 51 12.83 -4.46 10.16
N GLY A 52 13.43 -5.59 9.77
CA GLY A 52 13.29 -6.88 10.42
C GLY A 52 12.10 -7.73 9.94
N TYR A 53 11.45 -7.38 8.83
CA TYR A 53 10.37 -8.18 8.27
C TYR A 53 10.91 -9.33 7.41
N VAL A 54 10.20 -10.47 7.47
CA VAL A 54 10.43 -11.59 6.57
C VAL A 54 9.62 -11.38 5.30
N VAL A 55 10.30 -11.32 4.15
CA VAL A 55 9.66 -11.25 2.81
C VAL A 55 9.36 -12.67 2.35
N GLU A 56 8.08 -13.02 2.23
CA GLU A 56 7.63 -14.34 1.76
C GLU A 56 7.54 -14.42 0.24
N GLU A 57 7.10 -13.33 -0.39
CA GLU A 57 6.83 -13.28 -1.81
C GLU A 57 7.35 -11.95 -2.37
N GLN A 58 8.06 -12.02 -3.49
CA GLN A 58 8.50 -10.88 -4.28
C GLN A 58 8.35 -11.27 -5.75
N THR A 59 7.44 -10.61 -6.44
CA THR A 59 7.07 -10.93 -7.82
C THR A 59 7.49 -9.82 -8.77
N SER A 60 7.65 -10.18 -10.04
CA SER A 60 7.97 -9.23 -11.11
C SER A 60 6.83 -8.28 -11.46
N ASP A 61 5.59 -8.56 -11.02
CA ASP A 61 4.41 -7.72 -11.24
C ASP A 61 4.25 -6.57 -10.21
N GLY A 62 5.23 -6.39 -9.32
CA GLY A 62 5.24 -5.29 -8.37
C GLY A 62 4.86 -5.66 -6.95
N ARG A 63 4.52 -6.92 -6.66
CA ARG A 63 4.03 -7.32 -5.34
C ARG A 63 5.17 -7.78 -4.42
N VAL A 64 5.18 -7.26 -3.20
CA VAL A 64 6.04 -7.71 -2.10
C VAL A 64 5.15 -8.06 -0.90
N VAL A 65 5.23 -9.29 -0.40
CA VAL A 65 4.46 -9.75 0.75
C VAL A 65 5.39 -10.00 1.92
N VAL A 66 5.06 -9.43 3.07
CA VAL A 66 5.76 -9.65 4.32
C VAL A 66 4.84 -10.18 5.41
N LEU A 67 5.43 -10.93 6.34
CA LEU A 67 4.73 -11.40 7.53
C LEU A 67 4.93 -10.45 8.71
N SER A 68 3.83 -10.15 9.37
CA SER A 68 3.83 -9.63 10.73
C SER A 68 4.44 -10.64 11.70
N ARG A 69 5.07 -10.14 12.76
CA ARG A 69 5.47 -10.98 13.91
C ARG A 69 4.29 -11.67 14.61
N TYR A 70 3.08 -11.14 14.44
CA TYR A 70 1.83 -11.64 14.99
C TYR A 70 1.04 -12.47 13.96
N HIS A 71 1.67 -12.88 12.87
CA HIS A 71 1.04 -13.70 11.84
C HIS A 71 0.52 -15.03 12.41
N ASP A 72 -0.71 -15.38 12.04
CA ASP A 72 -1.36 -16.63 12.41
C ASP A 72 -1.80 -17.39 11.14
N ASN A 73 -1.04 -18.43 10.80
CA ASN A 73 -1.32 -19.34 9.69
C ASN A 73 -2.71 -19.98 9.78
N ARG A 74 -3.20 -20.29 10.99
CA ARG A 74 -4.51 -20.94 11.17
C ARG A 74 -5.65 -19.99 10.80
N ARG A 75 -5.45 -18.69 11.00
CA ARG A 75 -6.43 -17.63 10.69
C ARG A 75 -6.17 -16.94 9.36
N ARG A 76 -5.08 -17.29 8.66
CA ARG A 76 -4.58 -16.60 7.45
C ARG A 76 -4.46 -15.10 7.67
N GLN A 77 -3.99 -14.68 8.85
CA GLN A 77 -3.89 -13.27 9.27
C GLN A 77 -2.44 -12.82 9.40
N GLY A 78 -2.19 -11.53 9.19
CA GLY A 78 -0.87 -10.92 9.43
C GLY A 78 0.06 -10.93 8.23
N ARG A 79 -0.51 -10.92 7.01
CA ARG A 79 0.23 -10.63 5.79
C ARG A 79 0.06 -9.17 5.42
N PHE A 80 1.17 -8.48 5.17
CA PHE A 80 1.18 -7.13 4.64
C PHE A 80 1.68 -7.17 3.21
N VAL A 81 0.91 -6.59 2.30
CA VAL A 81 1.21 -6.59 0.88
C VAL A 81 1.54 -5.17 0.46
N PHE A 82 2.72 -5.01 -0.10
CA PHE A 82 3.16 -3.81 -0.78
C PHE A 82 2.99 -4.04 -2.28
N GLN A 83 2.12 -3.27 -2.91
CA GLN A 83 1.93 -3.25 -4.36
C GLN A 83 2.64 -2.04 -4.93
N CYS A 84 3.68 -2.28 -5.73
CA CYS A 84 4.37 -1.27 -6.50
C CYS A 84 3.64 -1.08 -7.82
N TYR A 85 3.39 0.17 -8.20
CA TYR A 85 2.74 0.56 -9.43
C TYR A 85 3.70 1.34 -10.33
N ARG A 86 3.44 1.24 -11.63
CA ARG A 86 4.04 2.13 -12.63
C ARG A 86 3.86 3.58 -12.23
N GLY A 87 4.94 4.36 -12.35
CA GLY A 87 4.98 5.76 -11.92
C GLY A 87 5.48 5.95 -10.47
N GLY A 88 6.00 4.89 -9.84
CA GLY A 88 6.72 5.02 -8.58
C GLY A 88 5.83 4.98 -7.33
N TRP A 89 4.57 4.56 -7.43
CA TRP A 89 3.68 4.49 -6.28
C TRP A 89 3.79 3.15 -5.59
N VAL A 90 3.69 3.15 -4.25
CA VAL A 90 3.65 1.92 -3.45
C VAL A 90 2.40 1.95 -2.57
N GLN A 91 1.59 0.91 -2.64
CA GLN A 91 0.40 0.75 -1.81
C GLN A 91 0.61 -0.35 -0.78
N LEU A 92 0.36 -0.06 0.49
CA LEU A 92 0.30 -1.04 1.56
C LEU A 92 -1.15 -1.43 1.85
N ARG A 93 -1.41 -2.74 1.87
CA ARG A 93 -2.68 -3.35 2.30
C ARG A 93 -2.42 -4.53 3.22
N VAL A 94 -3.41 -4.90 4.03
CA VAL A 94 -3.39 -6.13 4.83
C VAL A 94 -4.10 -7.22 4.02
N GLU A 95 -3.49 -8.41 3.94
CA GLU A 95 -4.10 -9.59 3.34
C GLU A 95 -4.55 -10.57 4.43
N GLY A 96 -5.73 -11.15 4.22
CA GLY A 96 -6.40 -12.02 5.20
C GLY A 96 -7.66 -11.38 5.80
N PRO A 97 -8.46 -12.15 6.54
CA PRO A 97 -9.63 -11.62 7.21
C PRO A 97 -9.19 -10.69 8.35
N LEU A 98 -9.20 -9.39 8.11
CA LEU A 98 -9.53 -8.43 9.16
C LEU A 98 -11.00 -8.72 9.51
N VAL A 99 -11.28 -9.48 10.56
CA VAL A 99 -12.65 -9.85 10.97
C VAL A 99 -13.53 -8.57 11.04
N ASN A 100 -14.73 -8.43 10.45
CA ASN A 100 -15.49 -9.20 9.46
C ASN A 100 -16.60 -8.31 8.82
N GLU A 101 -17.25 -8.75 7.74
CA GLU A 101 -18.42 -8.15 7.04
C GLU A 101 -19.65 -7.82 7.92
N ARG A 102 -19.59 -8.07 9.23
CA ARG A 102 -20.68 -7.90 10.20
C ARG A 102 -20.53 -6.72 11.16
N HIS A 103 -19.49 -5.88 11.05
CA HIS A 103 -19.26 -4.75 11.98
C HIS A 103 -19.14 -5.14 13.47
N ASP A 104 -19.04 -6.43 13.82
CA ASP A 104 -18.63 -6.83 15.16
C ASP A 104 -17.17 -6.42 15.36
N ARG A 105 -16.94 -5.67 16.43
CA ARG A 105 -15.72 -4.91 16.75
C ARG A 105 -14.40 -5.56 16.34
N TYR A 106 -13.41 -4.69 16.12
CA TYR A 106 -11.96 -4.96 16.08
C TYR A 106 -11.40 -5.84 17.24
N ASP A 107 -12.22 -6.34 18.16
CA ASP A 107 -11.88 -7.11 19.37
C ASP A 107 -11.13 -8.43 19.09
N THR A 108 -10.97 -8.87 17.84
CA THR A 108 -10.21 -10.10 17.49
C THR A 108 -8.98 -9.90 16.62
N VAL A 109 -8.69 -8.68 16.13
CA VAL A 109 -7.38 -8.39 15.56
C VAL A 109 -6.44 -8.21 16.74
N HIS A 110 -5.42 -9.07 16.85
CA HIS A 110 -4.39 -8.92 17.87
C HIS A 110 -3.88 -7.47 17.83
N ASN A 111 -4.00 -6.70 18.92
CA ASN A 111 -3.67 -5.25 18.89
C ASN A 111 -2.29 -4.97 18.27
N GLY A 112 -1.34 -5.87 18.49
CA GLY A 112 -0.02 -5.85 17.84
C GLY A 112 -0.04 -5.86 16.30
N LEU A 113 -0.97 -6.56 15.64
CA LEU A 113 -1.13 -6.53 14.17
C LEU A 113 -1.54 -5.14 13.69
N ARG A 114 -2.48 -4.52 14.39
CA ARG A 114 -2.96 -3.18 14.08
C ARG A 114 -1.84 -2.16 14.29
N ASP A 115 -1.14 -2.24 15.42
CA ASP A 115 -0.05 -1.32 15.73
C ASP A 115 1.09 -1.46 14.73
N GLU A 116 1.41 -2.68 14.30
CA GLU A 116 2.43 -2.93 13.28
C GLU A 116 2.02 -2.41 11.90
N TYR A 117 0.75 -2.59 11.53
CA TYR A 117 0.21 -1.97 10.31
C TYR A 117 0.31 -0.44 10.37
N VAL A 118 -0.10 0.18 11.48
CA VAL A 118 -0.02 1.63 11.66
C VAL A 118 1.44 2.10 11.59
N ALA A 119 2.37 1.39 12.22
CA ALA A 119 3.79 1.71 12.17
C ALA A 119 4.40 1.61 10.77
N LEU A 120 3.89 0.70 9.93
CA LEU A 120 4.23 0.66 8.51
C LEU A 120 3.56 1.81 7.77
N ALA A 121 2.25 1.99 7.92
CA ALA A 121 1.43 3.02 7.27
C ALA A 121 1.97 4.45 7.47
N THR A 122 2.46 4.78 8.67
CA THR A 122 2.92 6.14 9.01
C THR A 122 4.44 6.29 8.95
N GLY A 123 5.19 5.18 9.03
CA GLY A 123 6.65 5.20 9.21
C GLY A 123 7.44 4.58 8.06
N PHE A 124 6.80 4.15 6.98
CA PHE A 124 7.48 3.61 5.81
C PHE A 124 7.90 4.73 4.84
N SER A 125 9.20 4.77 4.55
CA SER A 125 9.80 5.59 3.49
C SER A 125 10.96 4.83 2.87
N LEU A 126 11.12 5.01 1.56
CA LEU A 126 12.26 4.50 0.80
C LEU A 126 13.48 5.44 0.86
N ASP A 127 13.28 6.68 1.33
CA ASP A 127 14.38 7.62 1.54
C ASP A 127 15.23 7.18 2.74
N GLU A 128 16.55 7.40 2.66
CA GLU A 128 17.43 7.13 3.79
C GLU A 128 16.99 7.97 5.01
N PRO A 129 17.03 7.41 6.22
CA PRO A 129 16.93 8.22 7.42
C PRO A 129 18.16 9.14 7.41
N ARG A 130 17.97 10.43 7.18
CA ARG A 130 19.03 11.44 7.34
C ARG A 130 19.57 11.28 8.76
N ARG A 131 20.81 10.78 8.87
CA ARG A 131 21.58 10.74 10.10
C ARG A 131 22.03 12.14 10.49
#